data_AF-A0A946Y5V4-F1
#
_entry.id   AF-A0A946Y5V4-F1
#
_cell.length_a   1.000
_cell.length_b   1.000
_cell.length_c   1.000
_cell.angle_alpha   90.00
_cell.angle_beta   90.00
_cell.angle_gamma   90.00
#
_symmetry.space_group_name_H-M   'P 1'
#
loop_
_entity.id
_entity.type
_entity.pdbx_description
1 polymer ?
#
loop_
_entity_poly.entity_id
_entity_poly.type
_entity_poly.pdbx_seq_one_letter_code
_entity_poly.pdbx_strand_id
1 'polypeptide(L)'
;VPSGPYVVLPIWGPQTLSGTAAIPVDYYSDLRIYIGDMGTKDKLNVVRVIDVRASLLSADSLLDSSQDPYITLRESFMQNREFRIYDGDPPVADGLYEFFDEEEFAEPE
;
A
#
# COMPACT_ATOMS: atom_id res chain seq x y z
N VAL A 1 -7.61 0.49 -13.74
CA VAL A 1 -6.38 0.94 -14.46
C VAL A 1 -5.20 0.16 -13.90
N PRO A 2 -4.24 -0.31 -14.72
CA PRO A 2 -3.06 -1.01 -14.22
C PRO A 2 -2.26 -0.15 -13.23
N SER A 3 -1.72 -0.78 -12.19
CA SER A 3 -1.01 -0.09 -11.11
C SER A 3 0.25 0.64 -11.59
N GLY A 4 0.95 0.08 -12.58
CA GLY A 4 2.27 0.54 -13.01
C GLY A 4 3.37 0.21 -11.98
N PRO A 5 4.62 0.65 -12.22
CA PRO A 5 5.75 0.39 -11.34
C PRO A 5 5.54 0.86 -9.90
N TYR A 6 6.18 0.16 -8.97
CA TYR A 6 6.29 0.56 -7.56
C TYR A 6 7.31 1.67 -7.38
N VAL A 7 6.96 2.70 -6.60
CA VAL A 7 7.84 3.80 -6.24
C VAL A 7 7.68 4.17 -4.78
N VAL A 8 8.75 4.61 -4.13
CA VAL A 8 8.70 5.14 -2.76
C VAL A 8 8.92 6.64 -2.84
N LEU A 9 7.89 7.41 -2.48
CA LEU A 9 7.96 8.86 -2.49
C LEU A 9 8.48 9.39 -1.14
N PRO A 10 9.25 10.49 -1.14
CA PRO A 10 9.55 11.22 0.08
C PRO A 10 8.23 11.65 0.74
N ILE A 11 8.13 11.48 2.06
CA ILE A 11 6.99 11.87 2.90
C ILE A 11 5.72 11.01 2.68
N TRP A 12 5.30 10.75 1.45
CA TRP A 12 4.09 9.96 1.14
C TRP A 12 4.27 8.44 1.25
N GLY A 13 5.51 7.94 1.14
CA GLY A 13 5.83 6.53 1.33
C GLY A 13 5.58 5.65 0.09
N PRO A 14 5.34 4.34 0.29
CA PRO A 14 5.09 3.35 -0.77
C PRO A 14 3.87 3.72 -1.63
N GLN A 15 4.05 3.81 -2.95
CA GLN A 15 2.99 4.13 -3.91
C GLN A 15 3.19 3.36 -5.23
N THR A 16 2.13 3.32 -6.03
CA THR A 16 2.21 2.88 -7.44
C THR A 16 2.34 4.09 -8.36
N LEU A 17 2.80 3.90 -9.59
CA LEU A 17 2.87 5.00 -10.57
C LEU A 17 1.49 5.64 -10.79
N SER A 18 0.45 4.82 -10.94
CA SER A 18 -0.94 5.30 -11.05
C SER A 18 -1.42 6.02 -9.79
N GLY A 19 -1.09 5.52 -8.60
CA GLY A 19 -1.43 6.18 -7.33
C GLY A 19 -0.73 7.51 -7.16
N THR A 20 0.54 7.60 -7.57
CA THR A 20 1.31 8.86 -7.55
C THR A 20 0.67 9.92 -8.44
N ALA A 21 0.20 9.54 -9.63
CA ALA A 21 -0.52 10.45 -10.52
C ALA A 21 -1.88 10.89 -9.97
N ALA A 22 -2.48 10.12 -9.04
CA ALA A 22 -3.75 10.46 -8.40
C ALA A 22 -3.61 11.44 -7.23
N ILE A 23 -2.42 11.58 -6.62
CA ILE A 23 -2.17 12.48 -5.48
C ILE A 23 -2.77 13.90 -5.66
N PRO A 24 -2.57 14.63 -6.77
CA PRO A 24 -3.16 15.95 -6.92
C PRO A 24 -4.69 15.91 -6.98
N VAL A 25 -5.26 14.87 -7.59
CA VAL A 25 -6.72 14.68 -7.66
C VAL A 25 -7.29 14.40 -6.27
N ASP A 26 -6.64 13.53 -5.50
CA ASP A 26 -7.00 13.23 -4.12
C ASP A 26 -6.91 14.48 -3.25
N TYR A 27 -5.88 15.30 -3.44
CA TYR A 27 -5.72 16.55 -2.72
C TYR A 27 -6.86 17.54 -3.00
N TYR A 28 -7.26 17.72 -4.26
CA TYR A 28 -8.37 18.62 -4.62
C TYR A 28 -9.75 18.07 -4.22
N SER A 29 -9.89 16.75 -4.09
CA SER A 29 -11.16 16.12 -3.68
C SER A 29 -11.39 16.13 -2.16
N ASP A 30 -10.34 16.32 -1.35
CA ASP A 30 -10.49 16.42 0.11
C ASP A 30 -11.20 17.73 0.50
N LEU A 31 -12.45 17.62 0.97
CA LEU A 31 -13.27 18.76 1.41
C LEU A 31 -12.59 19.62 2.50
N ARG A 32 -11.60 19.08 3.22
CA ARG A 32 -10.84 19.79 4.25
C ARG A 32 -10.02 20.95 3.69
N ILE A 33 -9.67 20.94 2.41
CA ILE A 33 -8.95 22.06 1.77
C ILE A 33 -9.81 23.33 1.68
N TYR A 34 -11.13 23.24 1.83
CA TYR A 34 -12.05 24.38 1.74
C TYR A 34 -12.34 25.06 3.10
N ILE A 35 -11.79 24.55 4.20
CA ILE A 35 -11.91 25.19 5.53
C ILE A 35 -11.28 26.59 5.49
N GLY A 36 -11.91 27.64 6.00
CA GLY A 36 -11.47 29.02 5.73
C GLY A 36 -10.11 29.44 6.34
N ASP A 37 -9.63 28.74 7.37
CA ASP A 37 -8.43 29.16 8.11
C ASP A 37 -7.16 28.41 7.65
N MET A 38 -6.26 29.14 6.98
CA MET A 38 -4.97 28.60 6.52
C MET A 38 -4.09 28.15 7.70
N GLY A 39 -4.11 28.88 8.83
CA GLY A 39 -3.28 28.57 9.99
C GLY A 39 -3.66 27.24 10.67
N THR A 40 -4.94 26.93 10.74
CA THR A 40 -5.43 25.65 11.29
C THR A 40 -5.14 24.48 10.37
N LYS A 41 -5.20 24.66 9.04
CA LYS A 41 -4.90 23.61 8.06
C LYS A 41 -3.46 23.12 8.14
N ASP A 42 -2.51 24.05 8.14
CA ASP A 42 -1.09 23.70 8.15
C ASP A 42 -0.73 22.93 9.42
N LYS A 43 -1.26 23.38 10.57
CA LYS A 43 -1.10 22.69 11.85
C LYS A 43 -1.72 21.29 11.82
N LEU A 44 -2.93 21.14 11.26
CA LEU A 44 -3.60 19.85 11.15
C LEU A 44 -2.82 18.87 10.25
N ASN A 45 -2.23 19.36 9.16
CA ASN A 45 -1.40 18.55 8.27
C ASN A 45 -0.13 18.08 8.98
N VAL A 46 0.55 18.96 9.71
CA VAL A 46 1.74 18.58 10.51
C VAL A 46 1.38 17.53 11.56
N VAL A 47 0.29 17.73 12.31
CA VAL A 47 -0.18 16.77 13.31
C VAL A 47 -0.50 15.42 12.67
N ARG A 48 -1.15 15.41 11.51
CA ARG A 48 -1.44 14.17 10.77
C ARG A 48 -0.17 13.41 10.38
N VAL A 49 0.86 14.11 9.91
CA VAL A 49 2.13 13.46 9.55
C VAL A 49 2.78 12.81 10.77
N ILE A 50 2.76 13.50 11.92
CA ILE A 50 3.28 12.97 13.18
C ILE A 50 2.46 11.75 13.64
N ASP A 51 1.14 11.84 13.58
CA ASP A 51 0.22 10.77 13.96
C ASP A 51 0.44 9.50 13.12
N VAL A 52 0.56 9.66 11.79
CA VAL A 52 0.90 8.56 10.88
C VAL A 52 2.24 7.94 11.26
N ARG A 53 3.28 8.74 11.51
CA ARG A 53 4.59 8.21 11.96
C ARG A 53 4.50 7.46 13.28
N ALA A 54 3.75 7.98 14.25
CA ALA A 54 3.57 7.33 15.54
C ALA A 54 2.85 5.98 15.38
N SER A 55 1.86 5.89 14.49
CA SER A 55 1.12 4.64 14.22
C SER A 55 1.98 3.54 13.58
N LEU A 56 3.04 3.92 12.87
CA LEU A 56 3.96 2.99 12.18
C LEU A 56 5.14 2.55 13.05
N LEU A 57 5.38 3.22 14.19
CA LEU A 57 6.53 2.95 15.06
C LEU A 57 6.54 1.51 15.59
N SER A 58 5.36 0.88 15.76
CA SER A 58 5.25 -0.53 16.16
C SER A 58 5.55 -1.51 15.02
N ALA A 59 5.39 -1.08 13.77
CA ALA A 59 5.67 -1.90 12.59
C ALA A 59 7.15 -1.84 12.17
N ASP A 60 7.88 -0.80 12.59
CA ASP A 60 9.32 -0.65 12.28
C ASP A 60 10.13 -1.87 12.73
N SER A 61 9.84 -2.44 13.91
CA SER A 61 10.56 -3.63 14.39
C SER A 61 10.38 -4.87 13.50
N LEU A 62 9.27 -4.96 12.77
CA LEU A 62 9.03 -6.06 11.83
C LEU A 62 9.92 -5.89 10.60
N LEU A 63 10.08 -4.65 10.12
CA LEU A 63 10.96 -4.33 8.99
C LEU A 63 12.43 -4.51 9.37
N ASP A 64 12.83 -4.10 10.56
CA ASP A 64 14.20 -4.24 11.07
C ASP A 64 14.62 -5.71 11.23
N SER A 65 13.66 -6.60 11.48
CA SER A 65 13.92 -8.05 11.58
C SER A 65 14.07 -8.75 10.22
N SER A 66 13.74 -8.07 9.12
CA SER A 66 13.77 -8.65 7.78
C SER A 66 15.16 -8.61 7.16
N GLN A 67 15.44 -9.54 6.25
CA GLN A 67 16.72 -9.59 5.53
C GLN A 67 16.85 -8.45 4.49
N ASP A 68 15.74 -8.06 3.86
CA ASP A 68 15.68 -6.94 2.92
C ASP A 68 14.42 -6.08 3.22
N PRO A 69 14.59 -4.99 3.98
CA PRO A 69 13.48 -4.12 4.37
C PRO A 69 12.74 -3.52 3.17
N TYR A 70 13.43 -3.27 2.06
CA TYR A 70 12.82 -2.67 0.88
C TYR A 70 11.91 -3.66 0.16
N ILE A 71 12.39 -4.89 -0.05
CA ILE A 71 11.59 -5.94 -0.69
C ILE A 71 10.39 -6.31 0.19
N THR A 72 10.60 -6.50 1.49
CA THR A 72 9.51 -6.82 2.43
C THR A 72 8.44 -5.73 2.44
N LEU A 73 8.84 -4.45 2.47
CA LEU A 73 7.90 -3.34 2.42
C LEU A 73 7.12 -3.29 1.10
N ARG A 74 7.82 -3.49 -0.03
CA ARG A 74 7.20 -3.52 -1.37
C ARG A 74 6.14 -4.62 -1.46
N GLU A 75 6.47 -5.82 -1.01
CA GLU A 75 5.58 -6.98 -1.10
C GLU A 75 4.35 -6.81 -0.20
N SER A 76 4.57 -6.41 1.05
CA SER A 76 3.48 -6.12 1.99
C SER A 76 2.55 -5.03 1.48
N PHE A 77 3.10 -3.98 0.86
CA PHE A 77 2.30 -2.93 0.22
C PHE A 77 1.43 -3.48 -0.92
N MET A 78 1.99 -4.32 -1.80
CA MET A 78 1.25 -4.89 -2.93
C MET A 78 0.15 -5.84 -2.46
N GLN A 79 0.47 -6.73 -1.51
CA GLN A 79 -0.49 -7.65 -0.92
C GLN A 79 -1.65 -6.91 -0.23
N ASN A 80 -1.36 -5.89 0.58
CA ASN A 80 -2.41 -5.10 1.24
C ASN A 80 -3.25 -4.30 0.23
N ARG A 81 -2.64 -3.84 -0.87
CA ARG A 81 -3.39 -3.14 -1.92
C ARG A 81 -4.33 -4.09 -2.66
N GLU A 82 -3.86 -5.28 -2.99
CA GLU A 82 -4.67 -6.33 -3.61
C GLU A 82 -5.83 -6.73 -2.69
N PHE A 83 -5.55 -6.99 -1.43
CA PHE A 83 -6.56 -7.24 -0.40
C PHE A 83 -7.64 -6.15 -0.37
N ARG A 84 -7.26 -4.87 -0.46
CA ARG A 84 -8.21 -3.74 -0.52
C ARG A 84 -8.98 -3.61 -1.83
N ILE A 85 -8.46 -4.15 -2.94
CA ILE A 85 -9.16 -4.11 -4.25
C ILE A 85 -10.23 -5.19 -4.31
N TYR A 86 -9.96 -6.33 -3.71
CA TYR A 86 -10.86 -7.48 -3.69
C TYR A 86 -11.69 -7.58 -2.40
N ASP A 87 -11.85 -6.46 -1.68
CA ASP A 87 -12.65 -6.37 -0.45
C ASP A 87 -12.35 -7.47 0.59
N GLY A 88 -11.09 -7.91 0.65
CA GLY A 88 -10.57 -8.91 1.56
C GLY A 88 -10.53 -10.35 1.04
N ASP A 89 -10.98 -10.60 -0.19
CA ASP A 89 -10.97 -11.91 -0.84
C ASP A 89 -10.16 -11.87 -2.15
N PRO A 90 -8.83 -11.69 -2.08
CA PRO A 90 -7.99 -11.65 -3.27
C PRO A 90 -7.99 -13.01 -3.97
N PRO A 91 -8.05 -13.05 -5.32
CA PRO A 91 -7.92 -14.29 -6.06
C PRO A 91 -6.56 -14.92 -5.77
N VAL A 92 -6.52 -16.25 -5.59
CA VAL A 92 -5.24 -16.94 -5.46
C VAL A 92 -4.51 -16.79 -6.80
N ALA A 93 -3.21 -16.47 -6.76
CA ALA A 93 -2.44 -16.19 -7.98
C ALA A 93 -2.63 -17.30 -9.01
N ASP A 94 -2.90 -16.96 -10.27
CA ASP A 94 -3.30 -17.90 -11.33
C ASP A 94 -2.41 -19.17 -11.42
N GLY A 95 -1.10 -19.04 -11.17
CA GLY A 95 -0.15 -20.17 -11.22
C GLY A 95 -0.19 -21.10 -10.00
N LEU A 96 -0.83 -20.72 -8.89
CA LEU A 96 -1.03 -21.63 -7.75
C LEU A 96 -2.15 -22.63 -8.05
N TYR A 97 -3.22 -22.22 -8.73
CA TYR A 97 -4.28 -23.14 -9.16
C TYR A 97 -3.76 -24.18 -10.17
N GLU A 98 -3.00 -23.74 -11.17
CA GLU A 98 -2.37 -24.66 -12.14
C GLU A 98 -1.42 -25.66 -11.44
N PHE A 99 -0.66 -25.23 -10.44
CA PHE A 99 0.22 -26.12 -9.67
C PHE A 99 -0.56 -27.19 -8.87
N PHE A 100 -1.63 -26.81 -8.17
CA PHE A 100 -2.43 -27.75 -7.38
C PHE A 100 -3.27 -28.68 -8.27
N ASP A 101 -3.81 -28.16 -9.38
CA ASP A 101 -4.52 -28.98 -10.35
C ASP A 101 -3.55 -30.01 -10.99
N GLU A 102 -2.34 -29.62 -11.40
CA GLU A 102 -1.35 -30.55 -11.94
C GLU A 102 -0.90 -31.64 -10.95
N GLU A 103 -0.75 -31.32 -9.66
CA GLU A 103 -0.43 -32.31 -8.61
C GLU A 103 -1.61 -33.23 -8.27
N GLU A 104 -2.85 -32.75 -8.30
CA GLU A 104 -4.05 -33.54 -7.99
C GLU A 104 -4.37 -34.59 -9.08
N PHE A 105 -3.99 -34.33 -10.34
CA PHE A 105 -4.12 -35.30 -11.45
C PHE A 105 -2.90 -36.24 -11.62
N ALA A 106 -1.82 -36.03 -10.87
CA ALA A 106 -0.65 -36.91 -10.87
C ALA A 106 -0.87 -38.10 -9.91
N GLU A 107 -1.82 -38.99 -10.24
CA GLU A 107 -1.92 -40.28 -9.55
C GLU A 107 -0.61 -41.08 -9.73
N PRO A 108 -0.02 -41.64 -8.66
CA PRO A 108 1.11 -42.55 -8.80
C PRO A 108 0.63 -43.88 -9.41
N GLU A 109 1.14 -44.24 -10.59
CA GLU A 109 1.06 -45.62 -11.10
C GLU A 109 1.94 -46.60 -10.30
#